data_AF-A0A7K4D7Q0-F1
#
_entry.id   AF-A0A7K4D7Q0-F1
#
_cell.length_a   1.000
_cell.length_b   1.000
_cell.length_c   1.000
_cell.angle_alpha   90.00
_cell.angle_beta   90.00
_cell.angle_gamma   90.00
#
_symmetry.space_group_name_H-M   'P 1'
#
loop_
_entity.id
_entity.type
_entity.pdbx_description
1 polymer ?
#
loop_
_entity_poly.entity_id
_entity_poly.type
_entity_poly.pdbx_seq_one_letter_code
_entity_poly.pdbx_strand_id
1 'polypeptide(L)' 'MIGKIDGKILESLLETIPIEFSVLDDDDKVLAWNKHETRIFKRPEAALGRDVRQCHPERSLDK' A
#
# COMPACT_ATOMS: atom_id res chain seq x y z
N MET A 1 10.18 -11.25 14.10
CA MET A 1 9.82 -10.26 15.14
C MET A 1 9.98 -10.93 16.49
N ILE A 2 10.61 -10.27 17.45
CA ILE A 2 10.58 -10.71 18.85
C ILE A 2 9.30 -10.13 19.46
N GLY A 3 8.37 -10.98 19.87
CA GLY A 3 7.05 -10.57 20.40
C GLY A 3 5.92 -10.64 19.36
N LYS A 4 4.69 -10.41 19.84
CA LYS A 4 3.47 -10.31 19.03
C LYS A 4 2.84 -8.95 19.28
N ILE A 5 2.48 -8.26 18.21
CA ILE A 5 1.76 -6.99 18.27
C ILE A 5 0.27 -7.28 18.03
N ASP A 6 -0.61 -6.67 18.81
CA ASP A 6 -2.05 -6.71 18.54
C ASP A 6 -2.35 -6.07 17.18
N GLY A 7 -3.34 -6.60 16.45
CA GLY A 7 -3.67 -6.13 15.10
C GLY A 7 -3.98 -4.63 15.03
N LYS A 8 -4.69 -4.08 16.03
CA LYS A 8 -5.02 -2.64 16.05
C LYS A 8 -3.81 -1.77 16.36
N ILE A 9 -2.91 -2.27 17.21
CA ILE A 9 -1.65 -1.57 17.49
C ILE A 9 -0.77 -1.56 16.24
N LEU A 10 -0.71 -2.68 15.51
CA LEU A 10 0.02 -2.75 14.26
C LEU A 10 -0.56 -1.80 13.21
N GLU A 11 -1.88 -1.76 13.05
CA GLU A 11 -2.56 -0.80 12.16
C GLU A 11 -2.21 0.65 12.54
N SER A 12 -2.31 1.01 13.83
CA SER A 12 -1.96 2.35 14.32
C SER A 12 -0.50 2.71 14.06
N LEU A 13 0.41 1.76 14.23
CA LEU A 13 1.83 1.94 13.93
C LEU A 13 2.04 2.18 12.44
N LEU A 14 1.42 1.37 11.58
CA LEU A 14 1.52 1.49 10.12
C LEU A 14 0.92 2.81 9.60
N GLU A 15 -0.11 3.35 10.23
CA GLU A 15 -0.67 4.65 9.86
C GLU A 15 0.25 5.82 10.26
N THR A 16 1.00 5.68 11.35
CA THR A 16 1.79 6.78 11.95
C THR A 16 3.24 6.85 11.50
N ILE A 17 3.76 5.85 10.78
CA ILE A 17 5.12 5.96 10.23
C ILE A 17 5.22 7.10 9.21
N PRO A 18 6.32 7.88 9.20
CA PRO A 18 6.49 9.03 8.31
C PRO A 18 6.94 8.60 6.91
N ILE A 19 6.28 7.59 6.33
CA ILE A 19 6.57 7.01 5.02
C ILE A 19 5.24 6.66 4.36
N GLU A 20 5.08 7.00 3.08
CA GLU A 20 4.00 6.45 2.25
C GLU A 20 4.40 5.07 1.73
N PHE A 21 3.55 4.07 1.96
CA PHE A 21 3.76 2.75 1.39
C PHE A 21 2.49 2.18 0.77
N SER A 22 2.66 1.12 0.00
CA SER A 22 1.57 0.29 -0.52
C SER A 22 1.99 -1.17 -0.37
N VAL A 23 1.05 -2.04 -0.04
CA VAL A 23 1.27 -3.47 0.15
C VAL A 23 0.64 -4.18 -1.03
N LEU A 24 1.39 -5.10 -1.63
CA LEU A 24 0.91 -6.02 -2.65
C LEU A 24 0.84 -7.43 -2.08
N ASP A 25 -0.04 -8.26 -2.62
CA ASP A 25 0.00 -9.71 -2.39
C ASP A 25 1.02 -10.40 -3.31
N ASP A 26 1.07 -11.72 -3.22
CA ASP A 26 1.90 -12.60 -4.04
C ASP A 26 1.49 -12.66 -5.52
N ASP A 27 0.26 -12.23 -5.85
CA ASP A 27 -0.26 -12.07 -7.22
C ASP A 27 -0.07 -10.63 -7.76
N ASP A 28 0.72 -9.79 -7.10
CA ASP A 28 0.93 -8.38 -7.42
C ASP A 28 -0.34 -7.50 -7.37
N LYS A 29 -1.37 -7.91 -6.63
CA LYS A 29 -2.59 -7.11 -6.44
C LYS A 29 -2.44 -6.19 -5.25
N VAL A 30 -2.98 -4.98 -5.35
CA VAL A 30 -2.92 -4.00 -4.27
C VAL A 30 -3.80 -4.40 -3.10
N LEU A 31 -3.19 -4.63 -1.93
CA LEU A 31 -3.90 -4.99 -0.70
C LEU A 31 -4.26 -3.78 0.17
N ALA A 32 -3.31 -2.87 0.36
CA ALA A 32 -3.44 -1.77 1.31
C ALA A 32 -2.43 -0.65 1.06
N TRP A 33 -2.64 0.47 1.72
CA TRP A 33 -1.70 1.59 1.86
C TRP A 33 -2.07 2.38 3.13
N ASN A 34 -1.12 3.10 3.72
CA ASN A 34 -1.43 4.00 4.82
C ASN A 34 -2.11 5.29 4.34
N LYS A 35 -2.95 5.85 5.22
CA LYS A 35 -3.75 7.06 5.00
C LYS A 35 -2.94 8.27 5.43
N HIS A 36 -2.46 9.02 4.45
CA HIS A 36 -1.84 10.32 4.67
C HIS A 36 -2.61 11.35 3.86
N GLU A 37 -3.16 12.36 4.54
CA GLU A 37 -3.81 13.50 3.87
C GLU A 37 -2.82 14.26 2.98
N THR A 38 -1.54 14.25 3.37
CA THR A 38 -0.42 14.90 2.69
C THR A 38 0.31 13.99 1.70
N ARG A 39 -0.29 12.85 1.31
CA ARG A 39 0.37 11.88 0.43
C ARG A 39 0.74 12.48 -0.93
N ILE A 40 1.94 12.21 -1.41
CA ILE A 40 2.46 12.63 -2.72
C ILE A 40 1.76 11.85 -3.84
N PHE A 41 1.65 10.52 -3.70
CA PHE A 41 1.07 9.67 -4.73
C PHE A 41 -0.36 9.27 -4.39
N LYS A 42 -1.36 9.87 -5.02
CA LYS A 42 -2.78 9.54 -4.79
C LYS A 42 -3.05 8.04 -4.99
N ARG A 43 -3.84 7.44 -4.09
CA ARG A 43 -4.32 6.06 -4.18
C ARG A 43 -5.84 6.04 -4.16
N PRO A 44 -6.51 5.89 -5.31
CA PRO A 44 -7.95 5.72 -5.34
C PRO A 44 -8.33 4.35 -4.75
N GLU A 45 -9.47 4.26 -4.06
CA GLU A 45 -9.99 3.00 -3.53
C GLU A 45 -10.19 1.93 -4.62
N ALA A 46 -10.48 2.36 -5.85
CA ALA A 46 -10.59 1.49 -7.03
C ALA A 46 -9.28 0.74 -7.39
N ALA A 47 -8.15 1.06 -6.76
CA ALA A 47 -6.91 0.30 -6.92
C ALA A 47 -6.90 -1.00 -6.10
N LEU A 48 -7.70 -1.11 -5.02
CA LEU A 48 -7.74 -2.30 -4.17
C LEU A 48 -8.11 -3.55 -4.97
N GLY A 49 -7.34 -4.62 -4.80
CA GLY A 49 -7.51 -5.91 -5.47
C GLY A 49 -7.12 -5.91 -6.96
N ARG A 50 -6.70 -4.78 -7.52
CA ARG A 50 -6.26 -4.68 -8.91
C ARG A 50 -4.77 -5.01 -9.03
N ASP A 51 -4.38 -5.67 -10.13
CA ASP A 51 -2.98 -5.87 -10.48
C ASP A 51 -2.28 -4.50 -10.59
N VAL A 52 -1.16 -4.35 -9.87
CA VAL A 52 -0.41 -3.09 -9.78
C VAL A 52 -0.02 -2.55 -11.16
N ARG A 53 0.27 -3.42 -12.14
CA ARG A 53 0.67 -3.02 -13.50
C ARG A 53 -0.44 -2.25 -14.21
N GLN A 54 -1.69 -2.52 -13.88
CA GLN A 54 -2.83 -1.80 -14.43
C GLN A 54 -3.09 -0.44 -13.76
N CYS A 55 -2.43 -0.16 -12.64
CA CYS A 55 -2.48 1.13 -11.95
C CYS A 55 -1.44 2.14 -12.48
N HIS A 56 -0.51 1.69 -13.34
CA HIS A 56 0.58 2.50 -13.84
C HIS A 56 0.51 2.68 -15.37
N PRO A 57 1.01 3.80 -15.92
CA PRO A 57 1.12 3.98 -17.37
C PRO A 57 2.04 2.92 -18.00
N GLU A 58 1.77 2.52 -19.25
CA GLU A 58 2.56 1.50 -19.96
C GLU A 58 4.06 1.81 -19.99
N ARG A 59 4.45 3.08 -20.12
CA ARG A 59 5.85 3.52 -20.10
C ARG A 59 6.61 3.21 -18.79
N SER A 60 5.90 2.88 -17.72
CA SER A 60 6.45 2.56 -16.41
C SER A 60 6.53 1.05 -16.17
N LEU A 61 6.04 0.23 -17.10
CA LEU A 61 6.13 -1.22 -17.04
C LEU A 61 7.45 -1.68 -17.67
N ASP A 62 7.98 -2.78 -17.16
CA ASP A 62 9.14 -3.44 -17.77
C ASP A 62 8.78 -3.99 -19.15
N LYS A 63 9.80 -4.14 -20.02
CA LYS A 63 9.61 -4.62 -21.40
C LYS A 63 9.56 -6.14 -21.50
#